data_AF-J1JS73-F1
#
_entry.id   AF-J1JS73-F1
#
_cell.length_a   1.000
_cell.length_b   1.000
_cell.length_c   1.000
_cell.angle_alpha   90.00
_cell.angle_beta   90.00
_cell.angle_gamma   90.00
#
_symmetry.space_group_name_H-M   'P 1'
#
loop_
_entity.id
_entity.type
_entity.pdbx_description
1 polymer ?
#
loop_
_entity_poly.entity_id
_entity_poly.type
_entity_poly.pdbx_seq_one_letter_code
_entity_poly.pdbx_strand_id
1 'polypeptide(L)'
;MNVTVLLEESKTAGLQKRDAMTDEDLDHFKAAYSHEKISKDDLFYYVYGLLHSEDYRTRYADNLSKELLRIPCVKSADDFWKFVTAGREI
;
A
#
# COMPACT_ATOMS: atom_id res chain seq x y z
N MET A 1 0.71 -8.30 -56.27
CA MET A 1 0.11 -9.17 -55.24
C MET A 1 0.37 -8.52 -53.89
N ASN A 2 -0.67 -7.94 -53.30
CA ASN A 2 -0.58 -7.09 -52.12
C ASN A 2 -0.87 -7.99 -50.93
N VAL A 3 0.16 -8.40 -50.19
CA VAL A 3 -0.01 -9.16 -48.95
C VAL A 3 -0.07 -8.16 -47.81
N THR A 4 -1.30 -7.78 -47.46
CA THR A 4 -1.63 -7.05 -46.24
C THR A 4 -1.27 -7.91 -45.05
N VAL A 5 -0.15 -7.60 -44.40
CA VAL A 5 0.11 -8.09 -43.04
C VAL A 5 -0.72 -7.21 -42.11
N LEU A 6 -1.87 -7.73 -41.68
CA LEU A 6 -2.63 -7.21 -40.55
C LEU A 6 -1.74 -7.35 -39.32
N LEU A 7 -1.11 -6.24 -38.92
CA LEU A 7 -0.53 -6.10 -37.60
C LEU A 7 -1.71 -6.14 -36.62
N GLU A 8 -1.88 -7.25 -35.91
CA GLU A 8 -2.71 -7.27 -34.71
C GLU A 8 -2.15 -6.19 -33.77
N GLU A 9 -2.85 -5.06 -33.70
CA GLU A 9 -2.69 -4.14 -32.59
C GLU A 9 -3.15 -4.88 -31.34
N SER A 10 -2.20 -5.55 -30.68
CA SER A 10 -2.34 -5.98 -29.30
C SER A 10 -2.59 -4.72 -28.49
N LYS A 11 -3.87 -4.40 -28.29
CA LYS A 11 -4.36 -3.37 -27.39
C LYS A 11 -3.86 -3.75 -26.00
N THR A 12 -2.65 -3.30 -25.65
CA THR A 12 -2.19 -3.27 -24.26
C THR A 12 -3.17 -2.36 -23.57
N ALA A 13 -4.22 -2.96 -22.97
CA ALA A 13 -5.08 -2.28 -22.03
C ALA A 13 -4.13 -1.68 -20.99
N GLY A 14 -3.86 -0.38 -21.12
CA GLY A 14 -2.84 0.28 -20.33
C GLY A 14 -3.14 0.01 -18.88
N LEU A 15 -2.19 -0.62 -18.17
CA LEU A 15 -2.28 -0.82 -16.73
C LEU A 15 -2.31 0.58 -16.10
N GLN A 16 -3.51 1.12 -15.87
CA GLN A 16 -3.66 2.33 -15.07
C GLN A 16 -3.28 1.96 -13.65
N LYS A 17 -2.14 2.48 -13.20
CA LYS A 17 -1.75 2.44 -11.79
C LYS A 17 -2.84 3.16 -11.02
N ARG A 18 -3.69 2.39 -10.33
CA ARG A 18 -4.69 2.95 -9.42
C ARG A 18 -4.02 3.10 -8.06
N ASP A 19 -4.24 4.24 -7.43
CA ASP A 19 -3.87 4.39 -6.03
C ASP A 19 -4.61 3.33 -5.21
N ALA A 20 -3.85 2.58 -4.41
CA ALA A 20 -4.42 1.59 -3.50
C ALA A 20 -5.05 2.24 -2.25
N MET A 21 -4.83 3.54 -2.05
CA MET A 21 -5.22 4.30 -0.87
C MET A 21 -6.05 5.52 -1.25
N THR A 22 -7.12 5.79 -0.51
CA THR A 22 -7.96 6.98 -0.73
C THR A 22 -7.31 8.22 -0.13
N ASP A 23 -7.71 9.40 -0.59
CA ASP A 23 -7.24 10.66 0.01
C ASP A 23 -7.74 10.84 1.45
N GLU A 24 -8.87 10.23 1.82
CA GLU A 24 -9.39 10.19 3.19
C GLU A 24 -8.46 9.40 4.12
N ASP A 25 -7.97 8.23 3.68
CA ASP A 25 -6.97 7.46 4.42
C ASP A 25 -5.70 8.32 4.61
N LEU A 26 -5.22 8.96 3.54
CA LEU A 26 -4.03 9.80 3.62
C LEU A 26 -4.19 10.97 4.60
N ASP A 27 -5.36 11.62 4.63
CA ASP A 27 -5.64 12.71 5.57
C ASP A 27 -5.66 12.21 7.02
N HIS A 28 -6.24 11.03 7.26
CA HIS A 28 -6.24 10.41 8.59
C HIS A 28 -4.81 10.19 9.13
N PHE A 29 -3.91 9.70 8.28
CA PHE A 29 -2.51 9.50 8.64
C PHE A 29 -1.75 10.82 8.79
N LYS A 30 -2.00 11.81 7.92
CA LYS A 30 -1.42 13.16 8.06
C LYS A 30 -1.88 13.86 9.33
N ALA A 31 -3.14 13.68 9.74
CA ALA A 31 -3.64 14.20 11.00
C ALA A 31 -2.92 13.56 12.19
N ALA A 32 -2.67 12.25 12.14
CA ALA A 32 -1.91 11.54 13.18
C ALA A 32 -0.42 11.92 13.23
N TYR A 33 0.19 12.18 12.08
CA TYR A 33 1.61 12.52 11.94
C TYR A 33 1.80 13.88 11.26
N SER A 34 1.28 14.95 11.88
CA SER A 34 1.24 16.28 11.27
C SER A 34 2.62 16.89 10.97
N HIS A 35 3.68 16.37 11.59
CA HIS A 35 5.07 16.78 11.36
C HIS A 35 5.76 16.04 10.20
N GLU A 36 5.15 14.97 9.67
CA GLU A 36 5.75 14.13 8.65
C GLU A 36 5.11 14.36 7.27
N LYS A 37 5.92 14.21 6.22
CA LYS A 37 5.43 14.27 4.83
C LYS A 37 5.11 12.86 4.33
N ILE A 38 3.90 12.40 4.61
CA ILE A 38 3.40 11.08 4.19
C ILE A 38 2.74 11.17 2.82
N SER A 39 3.12 10.27 1.91
CA SER A 39 2.52 10.10 0.58
C SER A 39 1.69 8.82 0.49
N LYS A 40 0.87 8.67 -0.56
CA LYS A 40 0.09 7.44 -0.79
C LYS A 40 0.97 6.19 -0.98
N ASP A 41 2.10 6.32 -1.67
CA ASP A 41 3.10 5.24 -1.79
C ASP A 41 3.65 4.83 -0.40
N ASP A 42 3.99 5.79 0.46
CA ASP A 42 4.47 5.49 1.82
C ASP A 42 3.42 4.73 2.61
N LEU A 43 2.16 5.14 2.53
CA LEU A 43 1.06 4.43 3.18
C LEU A 43 0.89 3.01 2.65
N PHE A 44 1.06 2.81 1.34
CA PHE A 44 1.03 1.47 0.73
C PHE A 44 2.14 0.57 1.29
N TYR A 45 3.40 1.05 1.30
CA TYR A 45 4.52 0.28 1.84
C TYR A 45 4.43 0.08 3.35
N TYR A 46 3.88 1.06 4.08
CA TYR A 46 3.60 0.91 5.51
C TYR A 46 2.68 -0.27 5.77
N VAL A 47 1.52 -0.31 5.09
CA VAL A 47 0.56 -1.42 5.23
C VAL A 47 1.20 -2.74 4.80
N TYR A 48 1.98 -2.73 3.72
CA TYR A 48 2.63 -3.93 3.22
C TYR A 48 3.69 -4.50 4.19
N GLY A 49 4.54 -3.64 4.76
CA GLY A 49 5.51 -4.01 5.78
C GLY A 49 4.86 -4.44 7.09
N LEU A 50 3.77 -3.77 7.49
CA LEU A 50 3.00 -4.13 8.69
C LEU A 50 2.36 -5.52 8.54
N LEU A 51 1.79 -5.83 7.36
CA LEU A 51 1.21 -7.14 7.06
C LEU A 51 2.24 -8.28 6.98
N HIS A 52 3.51 -7.95 6.71
CA HIS A 52 4.62 -8.90 6.69
C HIS A 52 5.40 -8.98 8.01
N SER A 53 5.11 -8.10 8.98
CA SER A 53 5.69 -8.20 10.32
C SER A 53 5.09 -9.41 11.05
N GLU A 54 5.95 -10.35 11.46
CA GLU A 54 5.53 -11.55 12.22
C GLU A 54 4.83 -11.16 13.52
N ASP A 55 5.38 -10.22 14.27
CA ASP A 55 4.78 -9.65 15.49
C ASP A 55 3.34 -9.17 15.24
N TYR A 56 3.13 -8.45 14.14
CA TYR A 56 1.81 -7.92 13.79
C TYR A 56 0.83 -9.03 13.40
N ARG A 57 1.28 -9.98 12.56
CA ARG A 57 0.45 -11.14 12.18
C ARG A 57 0.06 -11.99 13.39
N THR A 58 0.98 -12.25 14.31
CA THR A 58 0.68 -13.07 15.50
C THR A 58 -0.26 -12.34 16.44
N ARG A 59 -0.05 -11.04 16.67
CA ARG A 59 -0.89 -10.25 17.59
C ARG A 59 -2.31 -10.05 17.07
N TYR A 60 -2.49 -9.98 15.76
CA TYR A 60 -3.78 -9.76 15.11
C TYR A 60 -4.30 -10.98 14.33
N ALA A 61 -3.75 -12.18 14.53
CA ALA A 61 -4.13 -13.40 13.81
C ALA A 61 -5.65 -13.67 13.91
N ASP A 62 -6.21 -13.53 15.10
CA ASP A 62 -7.65 -13.66 15.34
C ASP A 62 -8.45 -12.59 14.60
N ASN A 63 -7.97 -11.35 14.56
CA ASN A 63 -8.68 -10.22 13.95
C ASN A 63 -8.63 -10.27 12.41
N LEU A 64 -7.49 -10.67 11.84
CA LEU A 64 -7.27 -10.85 10.40
C LEU A 64 -8.19 -11.92 9.79
N SER A 65 -8.55 -12.94 10.57
CA SER A 65 -9.40 -14.04 10.10
C SER A 65 -10.91 -13.74 10.20
N LYS A 66 -11.31 -12.72 10.97
CA LYS A 66 -12.71 -12.48 11.35
C LYS A 66 -13.30 -11.17 10.82
N GLU A 67 -12.50 -10.12 10.64
CA GLU A 67 -12.99 -8.81 10.18
C GLU A 67 -12.03 -8.12 9.20
N LEU A 68 -12.55 -7.15 8.43
CA LEU A 68 -11.71 -6.30 7.59
C LEU A 68 -10.68 -5.57 8.47
N LEU A 69 -9.40 -5.66 8.08
CA LEU A 69 -8.29 -5.11 8.86
C LEU A 69 -8.44 -3.59 9.02
N ARG A 70 -8.71 -3.15 10.26
CA ARG A 70 -8.54 -1.73 10.63
C ARG A 70 -7.07 -1.48 10.90
N ILE A 71 -6.43 -0.67 10.06
CA ILE A 71 -5.01 -0.36 10.16
C ILE A 71 -4.78 0.55 11.38
N PRO A 72 -4.01 0.13 12.40
CA PRO A 72 -3.68 0.98 13.52
C PRO A 72 -2.60 1.99 13.14
N CYS A 73 -2.77 3.25 13.55
CA CYS A 73 -1.70 4.23 13.57
C CYS A 73 -0.74 3.90 14.71
N VAL A 74 0.53 3.61 14.38
CA VAL A 74 1.58 3.39 15.38
C VAL A 74 1.84 4.65 16.20
N LYS A 75 2.26 4.51 17.46
CA LYS A 75 2.38 5.64 18.40
C LYS A 75 3.43 6.67 17.99
N SER A 76 4.38 6.30 17.13
CA SER A 76 5.51 7.14 16.75
C SER A 76 5.72 7.11 15.24
N ALA A 77 6.00 8.28 14.66
CA ALA A 77 6.36 8.43 13.25
C ALA A 77 7.61 7.60 12.86
N ASP A 78 8.55 7.46 13.80
CA ASP A 78 9.76 6.64 13.58
C ASP A 78 9.41 5.17 13.30
N ASP A 79 8.47 4.61 14.06
CA ASP A 79 7.99 3.24 13.82
C ASP A 79 7.24 3.14 12.49
N PHE A 80 6.48 4.17 12.11
CA PHE A 80 5.84 4.23 10.79
C PHE A 80 6.89 4.09 9.68
N TRP A 81 7.96 4.88 9.73
CA TRP A 81 9.04 4.83 8.74
C TRP A 81 9.80 3.50 8.75
N LYS A 82 9.96 2.83 9.90
CA LYS A 82 10.53 1.47 9.96
C LYS A 82 9.70 0.47 9.15
N PHE A 83 8.38 0.49 9.32
CA PHE A 83 7.48 -0.39 8.55
C PHE A 83 7.47 -0.05 7.06
N VAL A 84 7.49 1.25 6.71
CA VAL A 84 7.63 1.68 5.30
C VAL A 84 8.93 1.16 4.70
N THR A 85 10.04 1.31 5.40
CA THR A 85 11.36 0.87 4.92
C THR A 85 11.40 -0.64 4.76
N ALA A 86 10.98 -1.38 5.78
CA ALA A 86 10.89 -2.84 5.72
C ALA A 86 9.95 -3.30 4.59
N GLY A 87 8.81 -2.63 4.39
CA GLY A 87 7.88 -2.94 3.30
C GLY A 87 8.45 -2.66 1.90
N ARG A 88 9.41 -1.74 1.78
CA ARG A 88 10.11 -1.47 0.49
C ARG A 88 11.21 -2.49 0.20
N GLU A 89 11.68 -3.23 1.20
CA GLU A 89 12.75 -4.24 1.08
C GLU A 89 12.22 -5.66 0.78
N ILE A 90 10.90 -5.85 0.79
CA ILE A 90 10.20 -7.12 0.54
C ILE A 90 9.66 -7.14 -0.89
#